data_AF-A0A286FTC6-F1
#
_entry.id   AF-A0A286FTC6-F1
#
_cell.length_a   1.000
_cell.length_b   1.000
_cell.length_c   1.000
_cell.angle_alpha   90.00
_cell.angle_beta   90.00
_cell.angle_gamma   90.00
#
_symmetry.space_group_name_H-M   'P 1'
#
loop_
_entity.id
_entity.type
_entity.pdbx_description
1 polymer ?
#
loop_
_entity_poly.entity_id
_entity_poly.type
_entity_poly.pdbx_seq_one_letter_code
_entity_poly.pdbx_strand_id
1 'polypeptide(L)'
;MGSTLGHIATIIALGAMIGRIIELSGGAAAFAHSLIDRFGSKRTPLALTVAGFVLGIPVFFEVGLIILMPIAYGVARASRKPLLVYALPMGAAMLTVHAFLPPHPGAVAVAQAIGADLGLMLLGPSGR
;
A
#
# COMPACT_ATOMS: atom_id res chain seq x y z
N MET A 1 -20.59 10.44 13.44
CA MET A 1 -19.13 10.31 13.69
C MET A 1 -18.75 9.02 14.41
N GLY A 2 -19.53 8.55 15.39
CA GLY A 2 -19.25 7.27 16.07
C GLY A 2 -19.22 6.03 15.16
N SER A 3 -20.04 5.98 14.11
CA SER A 3 -20.04 4.87 13.14
C SER A 3 -18.76 4.79 12.30
N THR A 4 -18.26 5.92 11.80
CA THR A 4 -17.02 6.00 11.02
C THR A 4 -15.80 5.64 11.88
N LEU A 5 -15.72 6.19 13.09
CA LEU A 5 -14.65 5.87 14.04
C LEU A 5 -14.66 4.40 14.45
N GLY A 6 -15.84 3.80 14.68
CA GLY A 6 -15.96 2.37 14.99
C GLY A 6 -15.50 1.45 13.86
N HIS A 7 -15.79 1.81 12.61
CA HIS A 7 -15.35 1.05 11.44
C HIS A 7 -13.83 1.11 11.26
N ILE A 8 -13.25 2.32 11.31
CA ILE A 8 -11.80 2.53 11.21
C ILE A 8 -11.07 1.82 12.37
N ALA A 9 -11.57 1.95 13.62
CA ALA A 9 -10.96 1.32 14.78
C ALA A 9 -10.89 -0.20 14.65
N THR A 10 -11.94 -0.83 14.10
CA THR A 10 -11.99 -2.28 13.88
C THR A 10 -10.95 -2.72 12.86
N ILE A 11 -10.84 -2.00 11.74
CA ILE A 11 -9.86 -2.27 10.69
C ILE A 11 -8.43 -2.11 11.23
N ILE A 12 -8.14 -1.04 11.97
CA ILE A 12 -6.82 -0.81 12.57
C ILE A 12 -6.49 -1.92 13.57
N ALA A 13 -7.43 -2.30 14.44
CA ALA A 13 -7.23 -3.37 15.41
C ALA A 13 -6.90 -4.71 14.74
N LEU A 14 -7.68 -5.11 13.73
CA LEU A 14 -7.43 -6.33 12.97
C LEU A 14 -6.11 -6.27 12.18
N GLY A 15 -5.83 -5.13 11.54
CA GLY A 15 -4.57 -4.90 10.83
C GLY A 15 -3.36 -5.01 11.75
N ALA A 16 -3.44 -4.45 12.96
CA ALA A 16 -2.40 -4.56 13.97
C ALA A 16 -2.20 -6.01 14.45
N MET A 17 -3.29 -6.77 14.65
CA MET A 17 -3.22 -8.18 15.02
C MET A 17 -2.53 -9.02 13.93
N ILE A 18 -2.93 -8.83 12.66
CA ILE A 18 -2.31 -9.53 11.51
C ILE A 18 -0.84 -9.13 11.38
N GLY A 19 -0.53 -7.84 11.46
CA GLY A 19 0.84 -7.34 11.43
C GLY A 19 1.71 -7.98 12.51
N ARG A 20 1.18 -8.11 13.73
CA ARG A 20 1.87 -8.76 14.84
C ARG A 20 2.08 -10.25 14.63
N ILE A 21 1.12 -10.96 14.05
CA ILE A 21 1.26 -12.39 13.71
C ILE A 21 2.37 -12.58 12.65
N ILE A 22 2.40 -11.73 11.62
CA ILE A 22 3.43 -11.78 10.57
C ILE A 22 4.83 -11.48 11.14
N GLU A 23 4.92 -10.55 12.10
CA GLU A 23 6.17 -10.21 12.78
C GLU A 23 6.66 -11.37 13.65
N LEU A 24 5.79 -11.91 14.52
CA LEU A 24 6.13 -12.99 15.46
C LEU A 24 6.45 -14.32 14.77
N SER A 25 5.78 -14.63 13.65
CA SER A 25 6.05 -15.83 12.86
C SER A 25 7.36 -15.77 12.08
N GLY A 26 8.03 -14.62 12.03
CA GLY A 26 9.17 -14.40 11.13
C GLY A 26 8.78 -14.29 9.65
N GLY A 27 7.47 -14.29 9.33
CA GLY A 27 6.95 -14.21 7.97
C GLY A 27 7.43 -12.96 7.24
N ALA A 28 7.50 -11.80 7.92
CA ALA A 28 8.05 -10.58 7.34
C ALA A 28 9.52 -10.75 6.89
N ALA A 29 10.34 -11.42 7.71
CA ALA A 29 11.75 -11.66 7.39
C ALA A 29 11.92 -12.69 6.27
N ALA A 30 11.12 -13.76 6.26
CA ALA A 30 11.13 -14.77 5.20
C ALA A 30 10.71 -14.16 3.85
N PHE A 31 9.67 -13.32 3.84
CA PHE A 31 9.22 -12.61 2.64
C PHE A 31 10.26 -11.59 2.16
N ALA A 32 10.87 -10.84 3.09
CA ALA A 32 11.95 -9.91 2.77
C ALA A 32 13.16 -10.60 2.13
N HIS A 33 13.63 -11.72 2.69
CA HIS A 33 14.72 -12.49 2.09
C HIS A 33 14.34 -13.04 0.71
N SER A 34 13.14 -13.60 0.57
CA SER A 34 12.65 -14.11 -0.72
C SER A 34 12.62 -13.02 -1.81
N LEU A 35 12.23 -11.79 -1.45
CA LEU A 35 12.26 -10.63 -2.35
C LEU A 35 13.68 -10.23 -2.73
N ILE A 36 14.60 -10.21 -1.76
CA ILE A 36 16.01 -9.88 -2.01
C ILE A 36 16.67 -10.94 -2.89
N ASP A 37 16.41 -12.23 -2.64
CA ASP A 37 17.00 -13.33 -3.40
C ASP A 37 16.50 -13.35 -4.85
N ARG A 38 15.21 -13.03 -5.06
CA ARG A 38 14.61 -13.07 -6.40
C ARG A 38 14.87 -11.83 -7.25
N PHE A 39 14.91 -10.65 -6.64
CA PHE A 39 15.06 -9.38 -7.37
C PHE A 39 16.45 -8.72 -7.19
N GLY A 40 17.18 -9.08 -6.15
CA GLY A 40 18.43 -8.45 -5.73
C GLY A 40 18.22 -7.13 -4.97
N SER A 41 19.14 -6.82 -4.04
CA SER A 41 19.11 -5.63 -3.16
C SER A 41 18.98 -4.28 -3.89
N LYS A 42 19.34 -4.22 -5.19
CA LYS A 42 19.18 -3.02 -6.02
C LYS A 42 17.73 -2.81 -6.50
N ARG A 43 16.98 -3.88 -6.71
CA ARG A 43 15.61 -3.83 -7.25
C ARG A 43 14.54 -4.03 -6.17
N THR A 44 14.91 -4.46 -4.96
CA THR A 44 13.96 -4.63 -3.87
C THR A 44 13.13 -3.37 -3.52
N PRO A 45 13.67 -2.13 -3.56
CA PRO A 45 12.85 -0.93 -3.40
C PRO A 45 11.72 -0.84 -4.44
N LEU A 46 12.04 -1.14 -5.71
CA LEU A 46 11.08 -1.14 -6.81
C LEU A 46 10.06 -2.27 -6.66
N ALA A 47 10.51 -3.48 -6.30
CA ALA A 47 9.61 -4.62 -6.07
C ALA A 47 8.59 -4.32 -4.96
N LEU A 48 9.06 -3.70 -3.86
CA LEU A 48 8.18 -3.31 -2.75
C LEU A 48 7.24 -2.16 -3.16
N THR A 49 7.70 -1.24 -4.00
CA THR A 49 6.88 -0.16 -4.53
C THR A 49 5.76 -0.68 -5.43
N VAL A 50 6.06 -1.63 -6.32
CA VAL A 50 5.06 -2.30 -7.16
C VAL A 50 4.08 -3.10 -6.31
N ALA A 51 4.56 -3.79 -5.28
CA ALA A 51 3.68 -4.48 -4.33
C ALA A 51 2.73 -3.48 -3.65
N GLY A 52 3.24 -2.33 -3.19
CA GLY A 52 2.43 -1.24 -2.64
C GLY A 52 1.40 -0.72 -3.63
N PHE A 53 1.78 -0.49 -4.88
CA PHE A 53 0.86 -0.06 -5.93
C PHE A 53 -0.29 -1.06 -6.13
N VAL A 54 0.02 -2.36 -6.28
CA VAL A 54 -0.98 -3.42 -6.51
C VAL A 54 -1.90 -3.59 -5.29
N LEU A 55 -1.32 -3.62 -4.08
CA LEU A 55 -2.10 -3.72 -2.85
C LEU A 55 -2.99 -2.49 -2.64
N GLY A 56 -2.49 -1.32 -3.02
CA GLY A 56 -3.18 -0.06 -2.87
C GLY A 56 -4.45 0.05 -3.71
N ILE A 57 -4.68 -0.80 -4.72
CA ILE A 57 -5.89 -0.77 -5.55
C ILE A 57 -7.14 -1.19 -4.74
N PRO A 58 -7.14 -2.37 -4.07
CA PRO A 58 -8.28 -2.78 -3.24
C PRO A 58 -8.19 -2.36 -1.77
N VAL A 59 -7.00 -1.99 -1.26
CA VAL A 59 -6.76 -1.76 0.17
C VAL A 59 -6.62 -0.27 0.50
N PHE A 60 -7.23 0.17 1.59
CA PHE A 60 -7.03 1.52 2.14
C PHE A 60 -5.55 1.80 2.46
N PHE A 61 -5.14 3.06 2.34
CA PHE A 61 -3.76 3.48 2.54
C PHE A 61 -3.20 3.06 3.91
N GLU A 62 -3.95 3.32 4.98
CA GLU A 62 -3.54 2.98 6.34
C GLU A 62 -3.37 1.47 6.55
N VAL A 63 -4.23 0.67 5.95
CA VAL A 63 -4.20 -0.79 6.07
C VAL A 63 -3.02 -1.38 5.31
N GLY A 64 -2.82 -0.95 4.05
CA GLY A 64 -1.70 -1.44 3.25
C GLY A 64 -0.34 -1.04 3.84
N LEU A 65 -0.24 0.16 4.47
CA LEU A 65 0.97 0.55 5.20
C LEU A 65 1.23 -0.37 6.39
N ILE A 66 0.21 -0.67 7.20
CA ILE A 66 0.35 -1.59 8.35
C ILE A 66 0.84 -2.97 7.89
N ILE A 67 0.35 -3.45 6.74
CA ILE A 67 0.75 -4.75 6.18
C ILE A 67 2.17 -4.72 5.62
N LEU A 68 2.54 -3.69 4.86
CA LEU A 68 3.82 -3.63 4.16
C LEU A 68 4.97 -3.09 5.01
N MET A 69 4.70 -2.31 6.06
CA MET A 69 5.78 -1.74 6.86
C MET A 69 6.69 -2.77 7.53
N PRO A 70 6.20 -3.84 8.17
CA PRO A 70 7.05 -4.88 8.73
C PRO A 70 8.00 -5.49 7.69
N ILE A 71 7.52 -5.66 6.46
CA ILE A 71 8.31 -6.15 5.33
C ILE A 71 9.39 -5.14 4.94
N ALA A 72 9.03 -3.86 4.81
CA ALA A 72 9.98 -2.79 4.50
C ALA A 72 11.10 -2.71 5.56
N TYR A 73 10.76 -2.87 6.84
CA TYR A 73 11.74 -2.98 7.93
C TYR A 73 12.64 -4.21 7.79
N GLY A 74 12.05 -5.37 7.50
CA GLY A 74 12.80 -6.61 7.27
C GLY A 74 13.81 -6.49 6.13
N VAL A 75 13.38 -5.93 5.00
CA VAL A 75 14.25 -5.69 3.83
C VAL A 75 15.33 -4.65 4.15
N ALA A 76 14.97 -3.54 4.80
CA ALA A 76 15.94 -2.49 5.16
C ALA A 76 17.05 -3.06 6.06
N ARG A 77 16.68 -3.89 7.05
CA ARG A 77 17.63 -4.56 7.94
C ARG A 77 18.51 -5.58 7.19
N ALA A 78 17.92 -6.43 6.37
CA ALA A 78 18.65 -7.47 5.61
C ALA A 78 19.61 -6.86 4.57
N SER A 79 19.20 -5.77 3.92
CA SER A 79 19.99 -5.08 2.90
C SER A 79 20.98 -4.06 3.45
N ARG A 80 20.97 -3.79 4.78
CA ARG A 80 21.75 -2.74 5.45
C ARG A 80 21.58 -1.35 4.80
N LYS A 81 20.36 -1.03 4.36
CA LYS A 81 20.01 0.28 3.78
C LYS A 81 19.00 1.02 4.66
N PRO A 82 18.95 2.37 4.61
CA PRO A 82 17.95 3.14 5.35
C PRO A 82 16.53 2.73 4.97
N LEU A 83 15.63 2.68 5.95
CA LEU A 83 14.21 2.35 5.74
C LEU A 83 13.56 3.24 4.68
N LEU A 84 13.91 4.54 4.66
CA LEU A 84 13.32 5.50 3.72
C LEU A 84 13.50 5.11 2.26
N VAL A 85 14.58 4.39 1.91
CA VAL A 85 14.80 3.89 0.54
C VAL A 85 13.65 2.99 0.06
N TYR A 86 12.97 2.33 1.00
CA TYR A 86 11.86 1.42 0.75
C TYR A 86 10.51 2.06 1.04
N ALA A 87 10.38 2.70 2.21
CA ALA A 87 9.12 3.21 2.70
C ALA A 87 8.60 4.41 1.90
N LEU A 88 9.48 5.33 1.48
CA LEU A 88 9.07 6.50 0.70
C LEU A 88 8.43 6.14 -0.65
N PRO A 89 9.12 5.41 -1.56
CA PRO A 89 8.56 5.13 -2.87
C PRO A 89 7.33 4.21 -2.78
N MET A 90 7.34 3.23 -1.86
CA MET A 90 6.19 2.38 -1.58
C MET A 90 4.98 3.18 -1.09
N GLY A 91 5.17 4.03 -0.08
CA GLY A 91 4.11 4.86 0.48
C GLY A 91 3.58 5.87 -0.54
N ALA A 92 4.46 6.48 -1.34
CA ALA A 92 4.07 7.40 -2.41
C ALA A 92 3.21 6.71 -3.48
N ALA A 93 3.59 5.51 -3.92
CA ALA A 93 2.82 4.74 -4.89
C ALA A 93 1.45 4.34 -4.33
N MET A 94 1.39 3.83 -3.10
CA MET A 94 0.12 3.51 -2.43
C MET A 94 -0.77 4.74 -2.28
N LEU A 95 -0.23 5.86 -1.79
CA LEU A 95 -0.99 7.09 -1.57
C LEU A 95 -1.57 7.61 -2.88
N THR A 96 -0.79 7.53 -3.97
CA THR A 96 -1.25 7.94 -5.30
C THR A 96 -2.43 7.08 -5.75
N VAL A 97 -2.34 5.75 -5.62
CA VAL A 97 -3.46 4.86 -5.97
C VAL A 97 -4.68 5.14 -5.09
N HIS A 98 -4.48 5.29 -3.78
CA HIS A 98 -5.55 5.53 -2.83
C HIS A 98 -6.31 6.85 -3.10
N ALA A 99 -5.58 7.92 -3.45
CA ALA A 99 -6.15 9.24 -3.65
C ALA A 99 -6.77 9.42 -5.04
N PHE A 100 -6.18 8.81 -6.08
CA PHE A 100 -6.52 9.13 -7.47
C PHE A 100 -7.19 8.00 -8.24
N LEU A 101 -7.11 6.74 -7.79
CA LEU A 101 -7.63 5.60 -8.55
C LEU A 101 -9.01 5.16 -8.03
N PRO A 102 -10.10 5.27 -8.83
CA PRO A 102 -11.31 4.50 -8.61
C PRO A 102 -10.98 3.00 -8.54
N PRO A 103 -11.48 2.24 -7.54
CA PRO A 103 -12.77 2.44 -6.88
C PRO A 103 -12.74 3.14 -5.50
N HIS A 104 -11.65 3.83 -5.13
CA HIS A 104 -11.55 4.42 -3.78
C HIS A 104 -12.69 5.40 -3.48
N PRO A 105 -13.33 5.32 -2.30
CA PRO A 105 -14.49 6.15 -1.99
C PRO A 105 -14.27 7.64 -2.17
N GLY A 106 -13.08 8.16 -1.82
CA GLY A 106 -12.73 9.57 -2.02
C GLY A 106 -12.66 9.96 -3.50
N ALA A 107 -11.94 9.18 -4.31
CA ALA A 107 -11.84 9.41 -5.76
C ALA A 107 -13.21 9.29 -6.45
N VAL A 108 -14.01 8.27 -6.08
CA VAL A 108 -15.35 8.05 -6.62
C VAL A 108 -16.32 9.15 -6.20
N ALA A 109 -16.26 9.63 -4.95
CA ALA A 109 -17.10 10.72 -4.47
C ALA A 109 -16.81 12.03 -5.22
N VAL A 110 -15.54 12.35 -5.47
CA VAL A 110 -15.16 13.52 -6.27
C VAL A 110 -15.67 13.36 -7.70
N ALA A 111 -15.48 12.19 -8.32
CA ALA A 111 -15.97 11.91 -9.67
C ALA A 111 -17.50 12.13 -9.78
N GLN A 112 -18.26 11.62 -8.81
CA GLN A 112 -19.71 11.80 -8.74
C GLN A 112 -20.10 13.27 -8.52
N ALA A 113 -19.40 13.98 -7.64
CA ALA A 113 -19.68 15.37 -7.32
C ALA A 113 -19.48 16.32 -8.53
N ILE A 114 -18.53 16.01 -9.40
CA ILE A 114 -18.25 16.79 -10.62
C ILE A 114 -18.89 16.22 -11.88
N GLY A 115 -19.64 15.11 -11.77
CA GLY A 115 -20.25 14.42 -12.91
C GLY A 115 -19.26 13.79 -13.90
N ALA A 116 -18.05 13.43 -13.43
CA ALA A 116 -17.02 12.81 -14.27
C ALA A 116 -17.27 11.32 -14.48
N ASP A 117 -17.00 10.85 -15.70
CA ASP A 117 -17.02 9.44 -16.04
C ASP A 117 -15.77 8.74 -15.47
N LEU A 118 -16.00 7.64 -14.73
CA LEU A 118 -14.92 6.87 -14.09
C LEU A 118 -14.01 6.20 -15.11
N GLY A 119 -14.53 5.80 -16.27
CA GLY A 119 -13.74 5.24 -17.37
C GLY A 119 -12.80 6.27 -18.00
N LEU A 120 -13.28 7.48 -18.24
CA LEU A 120 -12.46 8.60 -18.72
C LEU A 120 -11.42 9.06 -17.68
N MET A 121 -11.73 8.97 -16.39
CA MET A 121 -10.73 9.22 -15.33
C MET A 121 -9.58 8.20 -15.36
N LEU A 122 -9.86 6.95 -15.70
CA LEU A 122 -8.85 5.89 -15.77
C LEU A 122 -8.06 5.90 -17.08
N LEU A 123 -8.73 6.16 -18.21
CA LEU A 123 -8.14 6.06 -19.56
C LEU A 123 -7.60 7.40 -20.08
N GLY A 124 -7.94 8.52 -19.42
CA GLY A 124 -7.70 9.87 -19.93
C GLY A 124 -8.71 10.28 -21.00
N PRO A 125 -8.78 11.57 -21.37
CA PRO A 125 -9.71 12.04 -22.40
C PRO A 125 -9.40 11.34 -23.72
N SER A 126 -10.26 10.42 -24.14
CA SER A 126 -10.29 9.91 -25.50
C SER A 126 -10.84 11.04 -26.38
N GLY A 127 -9.94 11.90 -26.86
CA GLY A 127 -10.29 12.95 -27.81
C GLY A 127 -10.97 12.36 -29.04
N ARG A 128 -12.30 12.48 -29.08
CA ARG A 128 -13.16 12.44 -30.26
C ARG A 128 -14.32 13.39 -30.04
#